data_AF-A0AAF3F0B5-F1
#
_entry.id   AF-A0AAF3F0B5-F1
#
_cell.length_a   1.000
_cell.length_b   1.000
_cell.length_c   1.000
_cell.angle_alpha   90.00
_cell.angle_beta   90.00
_cell.angle_gamma   90.00
#
_symmetry.space_group_name_H-M   'P 1'
#
loop_
_entity.id
_entity.type
_entity.pdbx_description
1 polymer ?
#
loop_
_entity_poly.entity_id
_entity_poly.type
_entity_poly.pdbx_seq_one_letter_code
_entity_poly.pdbx_strand_id
1 'polypeptide(L)'
;MCQMWQRIRYGVRWVPRERFALACRGLNLAKVKTVDITFDPFHPSTRAIRSFWEAISAPKIKMTNPSLRVKADIRNDQSSPFFVATLDDGKRLRFETENMHPVDLIMRFNRLLGNPELGLFQKGSVIPIDGYCKEGYAQIKDSFRKNFEERWEAEGSSFAVYKDGELIVDIWGGYAEKKYGRFWKEETLSTIFSISKSFAAICFAMQVDRGACSYQDLVTKYWPEYGKNGKETTTIEQLLAHQSGVPCLSKELKLDELTDAQKMDAIVEAETSRFPPGSKTAYQPFTHGWMADGLFRRIDKRQRSIAQFYNEEIRDRYDIDVYIGGTQLEEFRIARLKPFTTAGLLRECGYSRGVAKMGIACIKPSSFFAQGLANMKKFGKDFTMFNNPELRILGQTAVNGIGTARGLAKAHQVFLEGNLIGKELMEKISTPMFPYEFDETLGENLSKGFGWMYWKGPMGSWQFGHTGVGGQNVRIDPENGLVRR
;
A
#
# COMPACT_ATOMS: atom_id res chain seq x y z
N MET A 1 -12.88 -40.25 -18.20
CA MET A 1 -13.34 -38.85 -17.96
C MET A 1 -12.92 -38.46 -16.54
N CYS A 2 -12.04 -37.47 -16.45
CA CYS A 2 -11.19 -37.20 -15.29
C CYS A 2 -11.97 -36.66 -14.07
N GLN A 3 -11.62 -37.13 -12.87
CA GLN A 3 -12.14 -36.75 -11.55
C GLN A 3 -12.10 -35.24 -11.25
N MET A 4 -11.49 -34.44 -12.12
CA MET A 4 -11.45 -32.98 -12.06
C MET A 4 -12.84 -32.33 -12.22
N TRP A 5 -13.75 -32.93 -12.98
CA TRP A 5 -15.09 -32.36 -13.23
C TRP A 5 -16.10 -32.56 -12.08
N GLN A 6 -15.92 -33.58 -11.24
CA GLN A 6 -16.73 -33.74 -10.02
C GLN A 6 -16.32 -32.75 -8.91
N ARG A 7 -15.09 -32.24 -8.92
CA ARG A 7 -14.62 -31.21 -7.97
C ARG A 7 -15.10 -29.79 -8.30
N ILE A 8 -15.50 -29.54 -9.54
CA ILE A 8 -16.05 -28.24 -9.95
C ILE A 8 -17.56 -28.16 -9.68
N ARG A 9 -18.29 -29.28 -9.66
CA ARG A 9 -19.74 -29.30 -9.32
C ARG A 9 -20.03 -29.16 -7.82
N TYR A 10 -19.11 -29.54 -6.94
CA TYR A 10 -19.24 -29.30 -5.50
C TYR A 10 -18.30 -28.17 -5.09
N GLY A 11 -18.72 -26.95 -5.41
CA GLY A 11 -18.00 -25.71 -5.16
C GLY A 11 -17.46 -25.61 -3.73
N VAL A 12 -16.27 -24.99 -3.64
CA VAL A 12 -15.68 -24.32 -2.47
C VAL A 12 -16.38 -24.69 -1.16
N ARG A 13 -15.80 -25.57 -0.34
CA ARG A 13 -16.31 -25.88 1.00
C ARG A 13 -16.62 -24.57 1.74
N TRP A 14 -17.91 -24.26 1.83
CA TRP A 14 -18.48 -23.09 2.47
C TRP A 14 -18.17 -23.13 3.95
N VAL A 15 -17.28 -22.26 4.44
CA VAL A 15 -16.90 -22.25 5.86
C VAL A 15 -18.05 -21.61 6.67
N PRO A 16 -18.68 -22.31 7.63
CA PRO A 16 -19.83 -21.77 8.37
C PRO A 16 -19.54 -20.45 9.10
N ARG A 17 -18.28 -20.26 9.55
CA ARG A 17 -17.82 -19.01 10.19
C ARG A 17 -17.82 -17.82 9.24
N GLU A 18 -17.47 -18.02 7.98
CA GLU A 18 -17.48 -16.94 6.97
C GLU A 18 -18.90 -16.51 6.62
N ARG A 19 -19.85 -17.46 6.48
CA ARG A 19 -21.26 -17.13 6.28
C ARG A 19 -21.85 -16.39 7.48
N PHE A 20 -21.48 -16.78 8.70
CA PHE A 20 -21.92 -16.09 9.90
C PHE A 20 -21.43 -14.64 9.91
N ALA A 21 -20.15 -14.40 9.60
CA ALA A 21 -19.60 -13.06 9.48
C ALA A 21 -20.29 -12.23 8.38
N LEU A 22 -20.60 -12.82 7.23
CA LEU A 22 -21.33 -12.16 6.13
C LEU A 22 -22.78 -11.83 6.50
N ALA A 23 -23.46 -12.72 7.22
CA ALA A 23 -24.81 -12.47 7.72
C ALA A 23 -24.80 -11.34 8.77
N CYS A 24 -23.80 -11.35 9.68
CA CYS A 24 -23.63 -10.28 10.67
C CYS A 24 -23.32 -8.92 10.02
N ARG A 25 -22.66 -8.87 8.86
CA ARG A 25 -22.47 -7.62 8.10
C ARG A 25 -23.77 -7.00 7.60
N GLY A 26 -24.79 -7.82 7.35
CA GLY A 26 -26.12 -7.36 6.94
C GLY A 26 -26.97 -6.82 8.10
N LEU A 27 -26.58 -7.07 9.35
CA LEU A 27 -27.33 -6.60 10.52
C LEU A 27 -27.36 -5.08 10.58
N ASN A 28 -28.58 -4.54 10.63
CA ASN A 28 -28.86 -3.15 10.90
C ASN A 28 -30.10 -3.10 11.80
N LEU A 29 -29.97 -2.47 12.96
CA LEU A 29 -30.98 -2.45 14.02
C LEU A 29 -31.74 -1.12 14.09
N ALA A 30 -31.63 -0.25 13.08
CA ALA A 30 -32.28 1.06 13.05
C ALA A 30 -33.80 1.00 13.30
N LYS A 31 -34.46 -0.06 12.83
CA LYS A 31 -35.91 -0.28 13.02
C LYS A 31 -36.27 -1.11 14.26
N VAL A 32 -35.31 -1.46 15.11
CA VAL A 32 -35.50 -2.35 16.26
C VAL A 32 -35.45 -1.54 17.55
N LYS A 33 -36.55 -1.49 18.30
CA LYS A 33 -36.66 -0.73 19.56
C LYS A 33 -36.14 -1.49 20.77
N THR A 34 -36.49 -2.78 20.87
CA THR A 34 -36.02 -3.66 21.96
C THR A 34 -35.72 -5.06 21.45
N VAL A 35 -34.79 -5.74 22.13
CA VAL A 35 -34.57 -7.18 21.97
C VAL A 35 -34.58 -7.81 23.37
N ASP A 36 -35.56 -8.65 23.63
CA ASP A 36 -35.72 -9.39 24.89
C ASP A 36 -35.28 -10.84 24.66
N ILE A 37 -34.21 -11.26 25.32
CA ILE A 37 -33.54 -12.56 25.13
C ILE A 37 -33.84 -13.45 26.33
N THR A 38 -34.33 -14.67 26.11
CA THR A 38 -34.64 -15.63 27.17
C THR A 38 -33.98 -16.96 26.88
N PHE A 39 -33.18 -17.48 27.82
CA PHE A 39 -32.63 -18.83 27.72
C PHE A 39 -32.17 -19.39 29.08
N ASP A 40 -32.21 -20.70 29.21
CA ASP A 40 -31.44 -21.44 30.21
C ASP A 40 -30.01 -21.70 29.70
N PRO A 41 -28.94 -21.27 30.40
CA PRO A 41 -27.55 -21.49 30.01
C PRO A 41 -27.14 -22.95 29.80
N PHE A 42 -27.81 -23.89 30.48
CA PHE A 42 -27.54 -25.32 30.47
C PHE A 42 -28.38 -26.08 29.44
N HIS A 43 -29.34 -25.42 28.77
CA HIS A 43 -30.09 -26.03 27.67
C HIS A 43 -29.13 -26.39 26.50
N PRO A 44 -29.24 -27.60 25.89
CA PRO A 44 -28.30 -28.06 24.86
C PRO A 44 -28.26 -27.18 23.60
N SER A 45 -29.35 -26.46 23.31
CA SER A 45 -29.52 -25.65 22.09
C SER A 45 -29.28 -24.15 22.26
N THR A 46 -28.37 -23.71 23.14
CA THR A 46 -28.11 -22.26 23.41
C THR A 46 -27.14 -21.58 22.45
N ARG A 47 -26.50 -22.32 21.54
CA ARG A 47 -25.44 -21.78 20.67
C ARG A 47 -25.95 -20.65 19.77
N ALA A 48 -27.13 -20.80 19.18
CA ALA A 48 -27.69 -19.82 18.25
C ALA A 48 -28.02 -18.50 18.94
N ILE A 49 -28.71 -18.55 20.09
CA ILE A 49 -29.10 -17.35 20.83
C ILE A 49 -27.89 -16.59 21.39
N ARG A 50 -26.86 -17.31 21.87
CA ARG A 50 -25.61 -16.69 22.33
C ARG A 50 -24.87 -16.00 21.18
N SER A 51 -24.75 -16.67 20.04
CA SER A 51 -24.11 -16.09 18.84
C SER A 51 -24.88 -14.86 18.34
N PHE A 52 -26.21 -14.90 18.39
CA PHE A 52 -27.06 -13.75 18.04
C PHE A 52 -26.85 -12.57 19.00
N TRP A 53 -26.84 -12.84 20.30
CA TRP A 53 -26.61 -11.81 21.32
C TRP A 53 -25.23 -11.16 21.16
N GLU A 54 -24.20 -11.95 20.89
CA GLU A 54 -22.85 -11.46 20.57
C GLU A 54 -22.88 -10.57 19.32
N ALA A 55 -23.54 -11.02 18.25
CA ALA A 55 -23.61 -10.28 16.98
C ALA A 55 -24.29 -8.91 17.12
N ILE A 56 -25.43 -8.83 17.81
CA ILE A 56 -26.12 -7.54 18.03
C ILE A 56 -25.37 -6.63 19.02
N SER A 57 -24.51 -7.21 19.85
CA SER A 57 -23.70 -6.48 20.82
C SER A 57 -22.40 -5.92 20.23
N ALA A 58 -22.02 -6.36 19.02
CA ALA A 58 -20.81 -5.90 18.36
C ALA A 58 -20.85 -4.37 18.14
N PRO A 59 -19.73 -3.64 18.35
CA PRO A 59 -19.70 -2.18 18.31
C PRO A 59 -20.31 -1.59 17.03
N LYS A 60 -19.97 -2.17 15.87
CA LYS A 60 -20.50 -1.74 14.57
C LYS A 60 -22.03 -1.87 14.47
N ILE A 61 -22.60 -2.92 15.05
CA ILE A 61 -24.04 -3.17 14.99
C ILE A 61 -24.77 -2.27 16.00
N LYS A 62 -24.20 -2.08 17.20
CA LYS A 62 -24.71 -1.10 18.17
C LYS A 62 -24.78 0.32 17.60
N MET A 63 -23.81 0.73 16.78
CA MET A 63 -23.84 2.04 16.12
C MET A 63 -25.02 2.21 15.15
N THR A 64 -25.59 1.14 14.61
CA THR A 64 -26.78 1.23 13.75
C THR A 64 -28.04 1.64 14.52
N ASN A 65 -28.05 1.43 15.84
CA ASN A 65 -29.06 1.95 16.75
C ASN A 65 -28.52 2.05 18.19
N PRO A 66 -27.94 3.20 18.59
CA PRO A 66 -27.42 3.41 19.94
C PRO A 66 -28.48 3.36 21.04
N SER A 67 -29.75 3.58 20.67
CA SER A 67 -30.90 3.61 21.60
C SER A 67 -31.52 2.23 21.86
N LEU A 68 -31.04 1.20 21.17
CA LEU A 68 -31.56 -0.16 21.31
C LEU A 68 -31.43 -0.65 22.76
N ARG A 69 -32.54 -1.14 23.32
CA ARG A 69 -32.53 -1.79 24.65
C ARG A 69 -32.51 -3.30 24.49
N VAL A 70 -31.46 -3.93 25.00
CA VAL A 70 -31.35 -5.39 25.08
C VAL A 70 -31.59 -5.81 26.53
N LYS A 71 -32.58 -6.69 26.74
CA LYS A 71 -32.88 -7.29 28.06
C LYS A 71 -32.61 -8.78 28.00
N ALA A 72 -32.09 -9.36 29.07
CA ALA A 72 -31.85 -10.78 29.18
C ALA A 72 -32.61 -11.35 30.39
N ASP A 73 -33.30 -12.45 30.18
CA ASP A 73 -33.97 -13.28 31.18
C ASP A 73 -33.28 -14.65 31.19
N ILE A 74 -32.36 -14.83 32.14
CA ILE A 74 -31.54 -16.05 32.25
C ILE A 74 -32.21 -17.00 33.25
N ARG A 75 -32.48 -18.23 32.82
CA ARG A 75 -33.25 -19.21 33.59
C ARG A 75 -32.44 -20.44 33.97
N ASN A 76 -33.02 -21.31 34.78
CA ASN A 76 -32.51 -22.63 35.12
C ASN A 76 -33.69 -23.61 35.22
N ASP A 77 -34.42 -23.74 34.12
CA ASP A 77 -35.71 -24.44 34.02
C ASP A 77 -35.78 -25.38 32.79
N GLN A 78 -34.67 -25.53 32.06
CA GLN A 78 -34.55 -26.25 30.78
C GLN A 78 -35.53 -25.76 29.70
N SER A 79 -36.01 -24.53 29.78
CA SER A 79 -36.87 -23.97 28.73
C SER A 79 -36.11 -23.70 27.42
N SER A 80 -36.79 -23.92 26.29
CA SER A 80 -36.22 -23.67 24.96
C SER A 80 -35.84 -22.19 24.79
N PRO A 81 -34.67 -21.90 24.21
CA PRO A 81 -34.19 -20.53 24.08
C PRO A 81 -34.93 -19.76 22.98
N PHE A 82 -35.32 -18.53 23.26
CA PHE A 82 -35.98 -17.64 22.30
C PHE A 82 -35.63 -16.17 22.52
N PHE A 83 -35.85 -15.34 21.51
CA PHE A 83 -35.87 -13.89 21.71
C PHE A 83 -37.08 -13.23 21.04
N VAL A 84 -37.42 -12.04 21.53
CA VAL A 84 -38.45 -11.18 20.94
C VAL A 84 -37.83 -9.84 20.58
N ALA A 85 -37.87 -9.49 19.29
CA ALA A 85 -37.50 -8.16 18.81
C ALA A 85 -38.76 -7.32 18.59
N THR A 86 -38.85 -6.17 19.26
CA THR A 86 -39.94 -5.20 19.06
C THR A 86 -39.47 -4.12 18.09
N LEU A 87 -40.19 -3.91 17.00
CA LEU A 87 -39.87 -2.92 15.99
C LEU A 87 -40.40 -1.53 16.35
N ASP A 88 -39.94 -0.51 15.62
CA ASP A 88 -40.40 0.88 15.72
C ASP A 88 -41.89 1.03 15.41
N ASP A 89 -42.41 0.24 14.46
CA ASP A 89 -43.83 0.17 14.08
C ASP A 89 -44.71 -0.61 15.08
N GLY A 90 -44.13 -1.11 16.18
CA GLY A 90 -44.83 -1.85 17.23
C GLY A 90 -45.01 -3.35 16.96
N LYS A 91 -44.61 -3.86 15.78
CA LYS A 91 -44.63 -5.31 15.53
C LYS A 91 -43.61 -6.04 16.40
N ARG A 92 -43.94 -7.27 16.79
CA ARG A 92 -43.09 -8.13 17.61
C ARG A 92 -42.71 -9.38 16.83
N LEU A 93 -41.40 -9.56 16.61
CA LEU A 93 -40.85 -10.75 15.97
C LEU A 93 -40.35 -11.69 17.05
N ARG A 94 -40.99 -12.86 17.19
CA ARG A 94 -40.55 -13.92 18.10
C ARG A 94 -39.77 -14.98 17.35
N PHE A 95 -38.58 -15.32 17.84
CA PHE A 95 -37.70 -16.33 17.28
C PHE A 95 -37.46 -17.43 18.30
N GLU A 96 -38.04 -18.61 18.07
CA GLU A 96 -37.64 -19.84 18.74
C GLU A 96 -36.29 -20.27 18.15
N THR A 97 -35.25 -20.32 18.97
CA THR A 97 -33.86 -20.53 18.50
C THR A 97 -33.37 -21.95 18.70
N GLU A 98 -34.21 -22.80 19.30
CA GLU A 98 -33.92 -24.22 19.49
C GLU A 98 -33.62 -24.90 18.15
N ASN A 99 -32.51 -25.64 18.10
CA ASN A 99 -32.03 -26.35 16.91
C ASN A 99 -31.74 -25.47 15.68
N MET A 100 -31.78 -24.14 15.79
CA MET A 100 -31.37 -23.24 14.71
C MET A 100 -29.85 -23.16 14.60
N HIS A 101 -29.34 -23.05 13.37
CA HIS A 101 -27.95 -22.69 13.17
C HIS A 101 -27.77 -21.16 13.28
N PRO A 102 -26.68 -20.65 13.90
CA PRO A 102 -26.47 -19.21 14.08
C PRO A 102 -26.58 -18.38 12.79
N VAL A 103 -26.11 -18.94 11.67
CA VAL A 103 -26.17 -18.28 10.35
C VAL A 103 -27.62 -18.07 9.91
N ASP A 104 -28.45 -19.10 9.99
CA ASP A 104 -29.84 -19.07 9.53
C ASP A 104 -30.68 -18.13 10.41
N LEU A 105 -30.36 -18.06 11.70
CA LEU A 105 -30.99 -17.13 12.64
C LEU A 105 -30.75 -15.67 12.22
N ILE A 106 -29.49 -15.29 11.97
CA ILE A 106 -29.12 -13.93 11.57
C ILE A 106 -29.67 -13.59 10.17
N MET A 107 -29.57 -14.52 9.22
CA MET A 107 -30.10 -14.31 7.86
C MET A 107 -31.62 -14.12 7.87
N ARG A 108 -32.34 -14.93 8.63
CA ARG A 108 -33.81 -14.82 8.75
C ARG A 108 -34.22 -13.54 9.49
N PHE A 109 -33.47 -13.15 10.51
CA PHE A 109 -33.67 -11.88 11.19
C PHE A 109 -33.45 -10.69 10.24
N ASN A 110 -32.35 -10.68 9.47
CA ASN A 110 -32.10 -9.68 8.43
C ASN A 110 -33.24 -9.61 7.42
N ARG A 111 -33.69 -10.76 6.89
CA ARG A 111 -34.80 -10.86 5.94
C ARG A 111 -36.06 -10.17 6.48
N LEU A 112 -36.42 -10.45 7.73
CA LEU A 112 -37.63 -9.89 8.35
C LEU A 112 -37.51 -8.39 8.66
N LEU A 113 -36.29 -7.87 8.85
CA LEU A 113 -36.03 -6.43 8.97
C LEU A 113 -35.97 -5.71 7.61
N GLY A 114 -35.98 -6.44 6.50
CA GLY A 114 -35.72 -5.91 5.16
C GLY A 114 -34.25 -5.60 4.89
N ASN A 115 -33.34 -6.13 5.71
CA ASN A 115 -31.90 -6.04 5.51
C ASN A 115 -31.43 -7.13 4.52
N PRO A 116 -30.29 -6.95 3.83
CA PRO A 116 -29.68 -8.03 3.05
C PRO A 116 -29.37 -9.25 3.92
N GLU A 117 -29.81 -10.44 3.50
CA GLU A 117 -29.60 -11.69 4.25
C GLU A 117 -28.12 -11.98 4.46
N LEU A 118 -27.32 -11.74 3.42
CA LEU A 118 -25.87 -11.78 3.40
C LEU A 118 -25.40 -10.42 2.89
N GLY A 119 -24.36 -9.86 3.51
CA GLY A 119 -23.86 -8.52 3.17
C GLY A 119 -23.65 -8.32 1.67
N LEU A 120 -24.59 -7.62 1.04
CA LEU A 120 -24.44 -6.99 -0.28
C LEU A 120 -24.81 -5.52 -0.12
N PHE A 121 -23.85 -4.68 -0.50
CA PHE A 121 -23.89 -3.24 -0.34
C PHE A 121 -25.06 -2.64 -1.10
N GLN A 122 -25.94 -1.93 -0.41
CA GLN A 122 -26.78 -0.93 -1.07
C GLN A 122 -25.86 0.18 -1.62
N LYS A 123 -26.16 0.60 -2.85
CA LYS A 123 -25.62 1.80 -3.50
C LYS A 123 -25.87 2.98 -2.54
N GLY A 124 -24.82 3.54 -1.96
CA GLY A 124 -24.91 4.64 -0.95
C GLY A 124 -24.53 4.28 0.49
N SER A 125 -23.91 3.13 0.76
CA SER A 125 -23.33 2.85 2.08
C SER A 125 -22.03 3.62 2.29
N VAL A 126 -21.98 4.41 3.36
CA VAL A 126 -20.83 5.23 3.77
C VAL A 126 -19.58 4.35 3.89
N ILE A 127 -18.57 4.61 3.08
CA ILE A 127 -17.27 3.97 3.24
C ILE A 127 -16.65 4.56 4.51
N PRO A 128 -16.32 3.73 5.52
CA PRO A 128 -15.80 4.23 6.78
C PRO A 128 -14.49 4.95 6.49
N ILE A 129 -14.46 6.23 6.88
CA ILE A 129 -13.30 7.10 6.81
C ILE A 129 -13.07 7.61 8.21
N ASP A 130 -11.85 7.42 8.66
CA ASP A 130 -11.43 7.76 10.01
C ASP A 130 -10.14 8.59 9.96
N GLY A 131 -9.68 9.00 11.13
CA GLY A 131 -8.48 9.78 11.30
C GLY A 131 -8.75 11.27 11.50
N TYR A 132 -7.64 11.99 11.59
CA TYR A 132 -7.51 13.35 12.07
C TYR A 132 -7.31 14.36 10.91
N CYS A 133 -7.97 15.50 11.04
CA CYS A 133 -7.63 16.71 10.30
C CYS A 133 -7.62 17.86 11.28
N LYS A 134 -6.55 18.66 11.26
CA LYS A 134 -6.47 19.92 12.01
C LYS A 134 -7.60 20.86 11.58
N GLU A 135 -8.04 21.72 12.49
CA GLU A 135 -9.01 22.78 12.19
C GLU A 135 -8.55 23.61 10.97
N GLY A 136 -9.48 23.94 10.08
CA GLY A 136 -9.19 24.60 8.79
C GLY A 136 -8.83 23.66 7.63
N TYR A 137 -8.65 22.36 7.88
CA TYR A 137 -8.32 21.35 6.85
C TYR A 137 -9.39 20.27 6.65
N ALA A 138 -10.58 20.42 7.26
CA ALA A 138 -11.66 19.42 7.23
C ALA A 138 -12.12 19.06 5.79
N GLN A 139 -12.06 20.00 4.85
CA GLN A 139 -12.38 19.82 3.42
C GLN A 139 -11.52 18.75 2.73
N ILE A 140 -10.32 18.45 3.27
CA ILE A 140 -9.46 17.37 2.77
C ILE A 140 -10.11 16.01 3.04
N LYS A 141 -10.71 15.82 4.22
CA LYS A 141 -11.44 14.59 4.57
C LYS A 141 -12.64 14.37 3.67
N ASP A 142 -13.34 15.44 3.27
CA ASP A 142 -14.45 15.35 2.33
C ASP A 142 -13.98 15.04 0.91
N SER A 143 -12.88 15.64 0.45
CA SER A 143 -12.26 15.29 -0.84
C SER A 143 -11.81 13.82 -0.86
N PHE A 144 -11.21 13.36 0.22
CA PHE A 144 -10.82 11.96 0.40
C PHE A 144 -12.04 11.03 0.36
N ARG A 145 -13.17 11.43 0.96
CA ARG A 145 -14.44 10.69 0.86
C ARG A 145 -14.97 10.60 -0.57
N LYS A 146 -14.93 11.71 -1.32
CA LYS A 146 -15.37 11.72 -2.72
C LYS A 146 -14.60 10.74 -3.58
N ASN A 147 -13.30 10.52 -3.34
CA ASN A 147 -12.53 9.51 -4.07
C ASN A 147 -13.18 8.11 -3.99
N PHE A 148 -13.72 7.75 -2.84
CA PHE A 148 -14.42 6.49 -2.65
C PHE A 148 -15.84 6.49 -3.25
N GLU A 149 -16.59 7.58 -3.08
CA GLU A 149 -17.96 7.74 -3.60
C GLU A 149 -17.99 7.72 -5.14
N GLU A 150 -17.03 8.40 -5.76
CA GLU A 150 -16.81 8.47 -7.21
C GLU A 150 -16.02 7.27 -7.77
N ARG A 151 -15.67 6.32 -6.90
CA ARG A 151 -14.96 5.07 -7.25
C ARG A 151 -13.59 5.30 -7.90
N TRP A 152 -12.92 6.41 -7.61
CA TRP A 152 -11.48 6.54 -7.83
C TRP A 152 -10.71 5.58 -6.92
N GLU A 153 -11.19 5.39 -5.69
CA GLU A 153 -10.65 4.42 -4.73
C GLU A 153 -11.60 3.23 -4.56
N ALA A 154 -11.26 2.10 -5.16
CA ALA A 154 -12.11 0.91 -5.17
C ALA A 154 -11.97 0.02 -3.93
N GLU A 155 -10.82 0.13 -3.24
CA GLU A 155 -10.41 -0.73 -2.13
C GLU A 155 -10.25 0.10 -0.85
N GLY A 156 -9.02 0.46 -0.47
CA GLY A 156 -8.69 1.29 0.68
C GLY A 156 -7.48 2.15 0.42
N SER A 157 -7.39 3.25 1.15
CA SER A 157 -6.38 4.28 0.96
C SER A 157 -6.08 4.97 2.29
N SER A 158 -4.96 5.67 2.36
CA SER A 158 -4.59 6.54 3.46
C SER A 158 -3.82 7.75 2.93
N PHE A 159 -3.95 8.87 3.63
CA PHE A 159 -3.37 10.15 3.23
C PHE A 159 -2.85 10.89 4.47
N ALA A 160 -1.63 11.40 4.40
CA ALA A 160 -1.02 12.15 5.49
C ALA A 160 -0.30 13.40 5.01
N VAL A 161 -0.34 14.47 5.81
CA VAL A 161 0.28 15.76 5.50
C VAL A 161 0.95 16.34 6.74
N TYR A 162 2.22 16.71 6.58
CA TYR A 162 2.95 17.57 7.50
C TYR A 162 3.08 18.97 6.91
N LYS A 163 2.95 19.99 7.76
CA LYS A 163 3.21 21.39 7.43
C LYS A 163 4.04 22.00 8.56
N ASP A 164 5.21 22.50 8.22
CA ASP A 164 6.18 23.14 9.14
C ASP A 164 6.43 22.28 10.39
N GLY A 165 6.71 20.99 10.19
CA GLY A 165 6.98 20.01 11.25
C GLY A 165 5.73 19.40 11.90
N GLU A 166 4.55 19.95 11.70
CA GLU A 166 3.32 19.50 12.36
C GLU A 166 2.48 18.57 11.47
N LEU A 167 2.05 17.43 12.01
CA LEU A 167 1.07 16.56 11.36
C LEU A 167 -0.31 17.24 11.36
N ILE A 168 -0.75 17.73 10.20
CA ILE A 168 -2.02 18.46 10.06
C ILE A 168 -3.14 17.60 9.49
N VAL A 169 -2.82 16.52 8.77
CA VAL A 169 -3.80 15.57 8.23
C VAL A 169 -3.27 14.16 8.37
N ASP A 170 -4.12 13.26 8.86
CA ASP A 170 -3.86 11.84 8.94
C ASP A 170 -5.17 11.05 8.83
N ILE A 171 -5.51 10.60 7.62
CA ILE A 171 -6.81 9.99 7.34
C ILE A 171 -6.66 8.68 6.60
N TRP A 172 -7.60 7.77 6.82
CA TRP A 172 -7.66 6.49 6.13
C TRP A 172 -9.09 6.01 5.95
N GLY A 173 -9.29 5.07 5.02
CA GLY A 173 -10.61 4.53 4.76
C GLY A 173 -10.63 3.36 3.79
N GLY A 174 -11.79 2.74 3.67
CA GLY A 174 -12.00 1.60 2.78
C GLY A 174 -11.43 0.29 3.34
N TYR A 175 -10.87 -0.55 2.47
CA TYR A 175 -10.48 -1.93 2.81
C TYR A 175 -8.98 -2.17 2.63
N ALA A 176 -8.36 -2.73 3.68
CA ALA A 176 -7.04 -3.36 3.56
C ALA A 176 -7.15 -4.71 2.81
N GLU A 177 -8.30 -5.40 2.93
CA GLU A 177 -8.60 -6.59 2.15
C GLU A 177 -10.11 -6.83 2.02
N LYS A 178 -10.71 -6.36 0.92
CA LYS A 178 -12.16 -6.38 0.70
C LYS A 178 -12.75 -7.78 0.60
N LYS A 179 -12.00 -8.75 0.07
CA LYS A 179 -12.45 -10.16 -0.05
C LYS A 179 -12.85 -10.73 1.33
N TYR A 180 -12.07 -10.43 2.36
CA TYR A 180 -12.37 -10.83 3.74
C TYR A 180 -12.98 -9.69 4.56
N GLY A 181 -13.32 -8.56 3.91
CA GLY A 181 -13.85 -7.33 4.52
C GLY A 181 -13.04 -6.85 5.72
N ARG A 182 -11.71 -6.94 5.64
CA ARG A 182 -10.80 -6.29 6.57
C ARG A 182 -10.71 -4.82 6.19
N PHE A 183 -11.19 -3.95 7.06
CA PHE A 183 -11.12 -2.49 6.86
C PHE A 183 -9.69 -1.99 6.97
N TRP A 184 -9.42 -0.90 6.27
CA TRP A 184 -8.21 -0.12 6.47
C TRP A 184 -8.25 0.54 7.85
N LYS A 185 -7.12 0.53 8.55
CA LYS A 185 -6.91 1.15 9.86
C LYS A 185 -5.68 2.05 9.85
N GLU A 186 -5.51 2.83 10.90
CA GLU A 186 -4.37 3.72 11.13
C GLU A 186 -3.02 3.03 10.85
N GLU A 187 -2.85 1.83 11.38
CA GLU A 187 -1.62 1.04 11.34
C GLU A 187 -1.49 0.14 10.10
N THR A 188 -2.40 0.26 9.13
CA THR A 188 -2.41 -0.58 7.92
C THR A 188 -1.25 -0.20 7.00
N LEU A 189 -0.37 -1.16 6.79
CA LEU A 189 0.78 -1.04 5.90
C LEU A 189 0.37 -1.31 4.45
N SER A 190 0.97 -0.64 3.49
CA SER A 190 0.78 -0.92 2.06
C SER A 190 2.11 -0.98 1.33
N THR A 191 2.23 -1.84 0.33
CA THR A 191 3.39 -1.81 -0.58
C THR A 191 3.43 -0.45 -1.26
N ILE A 192 4.57 0.24 -1.16
CA ILE A 192 4.73 1.64 -1.64
C ILE A 192 5.43 1.71 -3.01
N PHE A 193 5.82 0.55 -3.55
CA PHE A 193 6.46 0.40 -4.85
C PHE A 193 7.65 1.36 -5.02
N SER A 194 7.67 2.09 -6.14
CA SER A 194 8.76 2.95 -6.52
C SER A 194 8.99 4.14 -5.59
N ILE A 195 8.08 4.44 -4.67
CA ILE A 195 8.36 5.40 -3.59
C ILE A 195 9.58 4.95 -2.77
N SER A 196 9.86 3.66 -2.72
CA SER A 196 11.07 3.11 -2.08
C SER A 196 12.37 3.79 -2.54
N LYS A 197 12.43 4.32 -3.77
CA LYS A 197 13.60 4.99 -4.33
C LYS A 197 13.92 6.30 -3.62
N SER A 198 12.93 6.95 -3.02
CA SER A 198 13.17 8.15 -2.22
C SER A 198 14.05 7.85 -1.01
N PHE A 199 13.95 6.67 -0.42
CA PHE A 199 14.82 6.29 0.69
C PHE A 199 16.26 6.03 0.26
N ALA A 200 16.47 5.49 -0.95
CA ALA A 200 17.80 5.44 -1.54
C ALA A 200 18.35 6.87 -1.75
N ALA A 201 17.55 7.79 -2.27
CA ALA A 201 17.93 9.18 -2.46
C ALA A 201 18.31 9.86 -1.14
N ILE A 202 17.52 9.67 -0.06
CA ILE A 202 17.84 10.15 1.29
C ILE A 202 19.18 9.59 1.78
N CYS A 203 19.40 8.28 1.66
CA CYS A 203 20.63 7.65 2.14
C CYS A 203 21.86 8.18 1.39
N PHE A 204 21.78 8.33 0.06
CA PHE A 204 22.86 8.94 -0.73
C PHE A 204 23.10 10.41 -0.35
N ALA A 205 22.05 11.20 -0.15
CA ALA A 205 22.19 12.58 0.30
C ALA A 205 22.94 12.67 1.65
N MET A 206 22.63 11.78 2.60
CA MET A 206 23.36 11.70 3.87
C MET A 206 24.83 11.33 3.68
N GLN A 207 25.15 10.39 2.77
CA GLN A 207 26.55 10.02 2.50
C GLN A 207 27.32 11.16 1.82
N VAL A 208 26.67 11.93 0.94
CA VAL A 208 27.25 13.12 0.31
C VAL A 208 27.51 14.21 1.34
N ASP A 209 26.53 14.51 2.20
CA ASP A 209 26.66 15.51 3.26
C ASP A 209 27.79 15.17 4.25
N ARG A 210 27.94 13.88 4.57
CA ARG A 210 29.02 13.34 5.41
C ARG A 210 30.39 13.34 4.71
N GLY A 211 30.48 13.77 3.45
CA GLY A 211 31.70 13.77 2.66
C GLY A 211 32.21 12.38 2.28
N ALA A 212 31.36 11.34 2.37
CA ALA A 212 31.75 9.97 2.01
C ALA A 212 31.80 9.75 0.49
N CYS A 213 31.01 10.52 -0.27
CA CYS A 213 31.07 10.56 -1.73
C CYS A 213 30.59 11.92 -2.26
N SER A 214 30.72 12.11 -3.58
CA SER A 214 30.11 13.22 -4.31
C SER A 214 29.20 12.70 -5.41
N TYR A 215 28.09 13.39 -5.69
CA TYR A 215 27.21 13.09 -6.82
C TYR A 215 27.96 13.07 -8.18
N GLN A 216 29.04 13.84 -8.30
CA GLN A 216 29.89 13.91 -9.50
C GLN A 216 30.97 12.81 -9.56
N ASP A 217 31.15 12.03 -8.49
CA ASP A 217 32.09 10.91 -8.52
C ASP A 217 31.67 9.88 -9.56
N LEU A 218 32.65 9.27 -10.23
CA LEU A 218 32.41 8.08 -11.04
C LEU A 218 32.04 6.91 -10.14
N VAL A 219 31.08 6.09 -10.58
CA VAL A 219 30.71 4.84 -9.90
C VAL A 219 31.94 3.93 -9.77
N THR A 220 32.80 3.91 -10.79
CA THR A 220 34.04 3.13 -10.85
C THR A 220 35.09 3.51 -9.80
N LYS A 221 34.97 4.70 -9.19
CA LYS A 221 35.79 5.10 -8.03
C LYS A 221 35.58 4.18 -6.83
N TYR A 222 34.34 3.70 -6.64
CA TYR A 222 33.94 2.85 -5.51
C TYR A 222 33.71 1.40 -5.93
N TRP A 223 33.30 1.19 -7.18
CA TRP A 223 32.97 -0.12 -7.74
C TRP A 223 33.63 -0.31 -9.11
N PRO A 224 34.94 -0.64 -9.17
CA PRO A 224 35.67 -0.75 -10.44
C PRO A 224 35.06 -1.75 -11.42
N GLU A 225 34.55 -2.88 -10.92
CA GLU A 225 33.96 -3.95 -11.73
C GLU A 225 32.66 -3.54 -12.44
N TYR A 226 31.95 -2.53 -11.90
CA TYR A 226 30.80 -1.93 -12.56
C TYR A 226 31.16 -1.35 -13.92
N GLY A 227 32.38 -0.82 -14.07
CA GLY A 227 32.82 -0.09 -15.26
C GLY A 227 32.85 -0.89 -16.55
N LYS A 228 32.61 -2.20 -16.54
CA LYS A 228 32.62 -3.02 -17.76
C LYS A 228 31.50 -2.65 -18.73
N ASN A 229 31.67 -3.00 -20.00
CA ASN A 229 30.60 -2.99 -21.03
C ASN A 229 29.92 -1.63 -21.24
N GLY A 230 30.71 -0.54 -21.30
CA GLY A 230 30.20 0.79 -21.65
C GLY A 230 29.60 1.58 -20.47
N LYS A 231 29.98 1.23 -19.23
CA LYS A 231 29.49 1.84 -17.98
C LYS A 231 30.58 2.62 -17.24
N GLU A 232 31.78 2.76 -17.83
CA GLU A 232 33.01 3.29 -17.23
C GLU A 232 32.86 4.72 -16.72
N THR A 233 32.05 5.52 -17.42
CA THR A 233 31.89 6.97 -17.20
C THR A 233 30.65 7.35 -16.39
N THR A 234 29.87 6.38 -15.91
CA THR A 234 28.68 6.66 -15.10
C THR A 234 29.06 7.37 -13.81
N THR A 235 28.46 8.52 -13.55
CA THR A 235 28.54 9.21 -12.25
C THR A 235 27.46 8.72 -11.28
N ILE A 236 27.63 8.97 -9.99
CA ILE A 236 26.59 8.67 -8.97
C ILE A 236 25.27 9.36 -9.33
N GLU A 237 25.33 10.63 -9.74
CA GLU A 237 24.16 11.39 -10.16
C GLU A 237 23.44 10.77 -11.36
N GLN A 238 24.18 10.38 -12.40
CA GLN A 238 23.59 9.71 -13.57
C GLN A 238 22.98 8.36 -13.20
N LEU A 239 23.59 7.62 -12.26
CA LEU A 239 23.00 6.36 -11.77
C LEU A 239 21.65 6.61 -11.10
N LEU A 240 21.59 7.58 -10.17
CA LEU A 240 20.38 7.90 -9.41
C LEU A 240 19.30 8.60 -10.25
N ALA A 241 19.69 9.35 -11.30
CA ALA A 241 18.78 10.05 -12.20
C ALA A 241 18.26 9.18 -13.37
N HIS A 242 18.57 7.88 -13.39
CA HIS A 242 18.20 6.94 -14.45
C HIS A 242 18.89 7.17 -15.80
N GLN A 243 20.12 7.67 -15.78
CA GLN A 243 20.96 7.90 -16.96
C GLN A 243 22.14 6.92 -17.06
N SER A 244 22.16 5.83 -16.28
CA SER A 244 23.28 4.87 -16.26
C SER A 244 23.42 4.00 -17.52
N GLY A 245 22.45 4.03 -18.43
CA GLY A 245 22.41 3.13 -19.59
C GLY A 245 21.87 1.74 -19.32
N VAL A 246 21.45 1.41 -18.09
CA VAL A 246 20.99 0.05 -17.71
C VAL A 246 19.52 0.04 -17.24
N PRO A 247 18.53 0.31 -18.12
CA PRO A 247 17.12 0.34 -17.76
C PRO A 247 16.53 -1.02 -17.35
N CYS A 248 17.14 -2.11 -17.82
CA CYS A 248 16.72 -3.49 -17.56
C CYS A 248 17.93 -4.43 -17.66
N LEU A 249 17.80 -5.65 -17.13
CA LEU A 249 18.82 -6.70 -17.27
C LEU A 249 18.50 -7.61 -18.46
N SER A 250 19.52 -8.11 -19.15
CA SER A 250 19.40 -9.12 -20.20
C SER A 250 19.14 -10.51 -19.62
N LYS A 251 19.64 -10.74 -18.40
CA LYS A 251 19.53 -12.02 -17.71
C LYS A 251 18.16 -12.19 -17.07
N GLU A 252 17.62 -13.41 -17.18
CA GLU A 252 16.47 -13.83 -16.41
C GLU A 252 16.90 -14.20 -14.97
N LEU A 253 16.26 -13.58 -13.97
CA LEU A 253 16.67 -13.68 -12.56
C LEU A 253 16.12 -14.92 -11.86
N LYS A 254 16.88 -15.43 -10.89
CA LYS A 254 16.50 -16.50 -9.97
C LYS A 254 16.34 -15.99 -8.54
N LEU A 255 15.56 -16.70 -7.72
CA LEU A 255 15.28 -16.29 -6.34
C LEU A 255 16.55 -16.24 -5.47
N ASP A 256 17.47 -17.19 -5.67
CA ASP A 256 18.75 -17.25 -4.96
C ASP A 256 19.73 -16.15 -5.39
N GLU A 257 19.49 -15.52 -6.54
CA GLU A 257 20.22 -14.33 -6.99
C GLU A 257 19.63 -13.09 -6.30
N LEU A 258 18.30 -12.95 -6.25
CA LEU A 258 17.64 -11.82 -5.60
C LEU A 258 17.96 -11.66 -4.10
N THR A 259 18.31 -12.77 -3.44
CA THR A 259 18.61 -12.84 -2.01
C THR A 259 20.11 -12.74 -1.71
N ASP A 260 20.96 -12.70 -2.73
CA ASP A 260 22.42 -12.69 -2.62
C ASP A 260 22.98 -11.45 -3.31
N ALA A 261 23.49 -10.52 -2.50
CA ALA A 261 24.00 -9.24 -2.98
C ALA A 261 25.19 -9.40 -3.94
N GLN A 262 26.05 -10.40 -3.73
CA GLN A 262 27.24 -10.61 -4.56
C GLN A 262 26.86 -11.19 -5.92
N LYS A 263 25.88 -12.09 -5.95
CA LYS A 263 25.32 -12.58 -7.22
C LYS A 263 24.64 -11.47 -8.00
N MET A 264 23.85 -10.61 -7.35
CA MET A 264 23.25 -9.47 -8.05
C MET A 264 24.29 -8.47 -8.55
N ASP A 265 25.33 -8.19 -7.76
CA ASP A 265 26.43 -7.32 -8.17
C ASP A 265 27.09 -7.86 -9.45
N ALA A 266 27.44 -9.15 -9.49
CA ALA A 266 28.03 -9.79 -10.67
C ALA A 266 27.12 -9.70 -11.91
N ILE A 267 25.81 -9.76 -11.75
CA ILE A 267 24.85 -9.60 -12.85
C ILE A 267 24.83 -8.15 -13.35
N VAL A 268 24.86 -7.17 -12.45
CA VAL A 268 24.93 -5.74 -12.80
C VAL A 268 26.24 -5.41 -13.51
N GLU A 269 27.36 -5.93 -13.02
CA GLU A 269 28.69 -5.75 -13.61
C GLU A 269 28.75 -6.26 -15.05
N ALA A 270 28.18 -7.45 -15.29
CA ALA A 270 28.15 -8.09 -16.60
C ALA A 270 27.18 -7.44 -17.60
N GLU A 271 26.23 -6.61 -17.15
CA GLU A 271 25.22 -6.02 -18.03
C GLU A 271 25.83 -4.98 -18.98
N THR A 272 25.42 -5.02 -20.26
CA THR A 272 25.87 -4.05 -21.27
C THR A 272 25.01 -2.81 -21.26
N SER A 273 25.65 -1.64 -21.26
CA SER A 273 24.95 -0.37 -21.38
C SER A 273 24.19 -0.27 -22.71
N ARG A 274 22.90 0.12 -22.66
CA ARG A 274 22.04 0.30 -23.85
C ARG A 274 22.27 1.62 -24.57
N PHE A 275 22.85 2.58 -23.87
CA PHE A 275 23.21 3.90 -24.38
C PHE A 275 24.31 4.49 -23.49
N PRO A 276 25.20 5.35 -24.00
CA PRO A 276 26.27 5.93 -23.19
C PRO A 276 25.73 6.61 -21.91
N PRO A 277 26.37 6.44 -20.74
CA PRO A 277 25.93 7.09 -19.51
C PRO A 277 25.77 8.60 -19.68
N GLY A 278 24.67 9.16 -19.17
CA GLY A 278 24.33 10.58 -19.30
C GLY A 278 23.73 11.01 -20.64
N SER A 279 23.74 10.16 -21.68
CA SER A 279 23.22 10.56 -23.00
C SER A 279 21.69 10.56 -23.10
N LYS A 280 21.01 9.79 -22.23
CA LYS A 280 19.56 9.64 -22.21
C LYS A 280 19.09 9.32 -20.79
N THR A 281 17.83 9.66 -20.51
CA THR A 281 17.12 9.22 -19.32
C THR A 281 16.21 8.04 -19.67
N ALA A 282 16.30 6.93 -18.92
CA ALA A 282 15.42 5.78 -19.09
C ALA A 282 15.10 5.18 -17.72
N TYR A 283 13.87 5.38 -17.23
CA TYR A 283 13.44 4.91 -15.92
C TYR A 283 13.78 3.43 -15.67
N GLN A 284 14.41 3.17 -14.53
CA GLN A 284 14.87 1.84 -14.15
C GLN A 284 13.96 1.27 -13.06
N PRO A 285 12.95 0.46 -13.42
CA PRO A 285 11.92 0.02 -12.46
C PRO A 285 12.52 -0.81 -11.31
N PHE A 286 13.46 -1.71 -11.63
CA PHE A 286 14.11 -2.61 -10.67
C PHE A 286 15.63 -2.40 -10.57
N THR A 287 16.31 -2.28 -11.71
CA THR A 287 17.78 -2.19 -11.77
C THR A 287 18.35 -1.03 -10.97
N HIS A 288 17.61 0.08 -10.87
CA HIS A 288 17.98 1.23 -10.04
C HIS A 288 18.39 0.81 -8.64
N GLY A 289 17.55 0.04 -7.94
CA GLY A 289 17.81 -0.26 -6.53
C GLY A 289 18.90 -1.31 -6.33
N TRP A 290 19.11 -2.24 -7.27
CA TRP A 290 20.30 -3.12 -7.22
C TRP A 290 21.60 -2.35 -7.46
N MET A 291 21.62 -1.47 -8.48
CA MET A 291 22.79 -0.65 -8.78
C MET A 291 23.09 0.34 -7.64
N ALA A 292 22.06 1.00 -7.12
CA ALA A 292 22.17 1.93 -6.00
C ALA A 292 22.68 1.21 -4.75
N ASP A 293 22.14 0.03 -4.41
CA ASP A 293 22.59 -0.74 -3.25
C ASP A 293 24.03 -1.25 -3.38
N GLY A 294 24.39 -1.79 -4.55
CA GLY A 294 25.75 -2.26 -4.85
C GLY A 294 26.80 -1.16 -4.73
N LEU A 295 26.48 0.04 -5.20
CA LEU A 295 27.31 1.22 -5.01
C LEU A 295 27.33 1.66 -3.54
N PHE A 296 26.16 1.76 -2.89
CA PHE A 296 26.04 2.27 -1.53
C PHE A 296 26.84 1.43 -0.53
N ARG A 297 26.79 0.10 -0.62
CA ARG A 297 27.58 -0.81 0.23
C ARG A 297 29.08 -0.58 0.15
N ARG A 298 29.57 -0.10 -1.00
CA ARG A 298 31.00 0.22 -1.22
C ARG A 298 31.38 1.61 -0.72
N ILE A 299 30.41 2.52 -0.58
CA ILE A 299 30.60 3.86 -0.03
C ILE A 299 30.45 3.85 1.51
N ASP A 300 29.48 3.11 2.06
CA ASP A 300 29.27 3.03 3.51
C ASP A 300 30.44 2.31 4.20
N LYS A 301 31.03 2.98 5.20
CA LYS A 301 32.20 2.45 5.94
C LYS A 301 31.91 1.13 6.66
N ARG A 302 30.65 0.87 7.03
CA ARG A 302 30.20 -0.37 7.68
C ARG A 302 29.70 -1.40 6.66
N GLN A 303 29.80 -1.10 5.36
CA GLN A 303 29.34 -1.93 4.24
C GLN A 303 27.87 -2.36 4.35
N ARG A 304 27.03 -1.52 4.96
CA ARG A 304 25.59 -1.77 5.09
C ARG A 304 24.90 -1.61 3.75
N SER A 305 23.89 -2.43 3.50
CA SER A 305 22.92 -2.18 2.43
C SER A 305 22.16 -0.88 2.68
N ILE A 306 21.53 -0.33 1.63
CA ILE A 306 20.68 0.86 1.81
C ILE A 306 19.56 0.56 2.80
N ALA A 307 18.96 -0.64 2.73
CA ALA A 307 17.92 -1.06 3.65
C ALA A 307 18.40 -1.07 5.12
N GLN A 308 19.59 -1.63 5.38
CA GLN A 308 20.18 -1.66 6.72
C GLN A 308 20.50 -0.25 7.22
N PHE A 309 21.15 0.57 6.38
CA PHE A 309 21.48 1.95 6.72
C PHE A 309 20.21 2.76 7.02
N TYR A 310 19.20 2.68 6.16
CA TYR A 310 17.91 3.35 6.36
C TYR A 310 17.25 2.91 7.68
N ASN A 311 17.22 1.60 7.94
CA ASN A 311 16.58 1.08 9.14
C ASN A 311 17.28 1.61 10.40
N GLU A 312 18.61 1.55 10.46
CA GLU A 312 19.39 1.99 11.63
C GLU A 312 19.41 3.52 11.81
N GLU A 313 19.66 4.28 10.75
CA GLU A 313 19.95 5.71 10.83
C GLU A 313 18.69 6.57 10.85
N ILE A 314 17.60 6.06 10.29
CA ILE A 314 16.37 6.81 10.06
C ILE A 314 15.18 6.10 10.71
N ARG A 315 14.86 4.88 10.28
CA ARG A 315 13.62 4.23 10.68
C ARG A 315 13.51 4.05 12.19
N ASP A 316 14.51 3.39 12.78
CA ASP A 316 14.52 3.01 14.18
C ASP A 316 14.76 4.24 15.08
N ARG A 317 15.59 5.18 14.61
CA ARG A 317 15.91 6.41 15.33
C ARG A 317 14.73 7.37 15.47
N TYR A 318 13.90 7.47 14.43
CA TYR A 318 12.78 8.41 14.39
C TYR A 318 11.41 7.72 14.52
N ASP A 319 11.37 6.42 14.81
CA ASP A 319 10.15 5.62 14.93
C ASP A 319 9.24 5.78 13.70
N ILE A 320 9.78 5.41 12.53
CA ILE A 320 9.10 5.53 11.25
C ILE A 320 8.49 4.19 10.86
N ASP A 321 7.20 4.21 10.56
CA ASP A 321 6.43 3.03 10.18
C ASP A 321 6.50 2.77 8.66
N VAL A 322 7.73 2.65 8.16
CA VAL A 322 8.07 2.27 6.79
C VAL A 322 9.24 1.29 6.84
N TYR A 323 9.07 0.17 6.17
CA TYR A 323 9.98 -0.96 6.16
C TYR A 323 10.57 -1.12 4.77
N ILE A 324 11.89 -1.27 4.69
CA ILE A 324 12.59 -1.73 3.50
C ILE A 324 13.23 -3.06 3.87
N GLY A 325 12.59 -4.15 3.43
CA GLY A 325 12.82 -5.48 3.99
C GLY A 325 12.31 -5.61 5.43
N GLY A 326 12.45 -6.80 6.03
CA GLY A 326 12.18 -7.00 7.47
C GLY A 326 10.70 -7.03 7.89
N THR A 327 9.77 -7.29 6.97
CA THR A 327 8.32 -7.17 7.22
C THR A 327 7.67 -8.45 7.75
N GLN A 328 8.45 -9.48 8.11
CA GLN A 328 7.95 -10.81 8.47
C GLN A 328 6.97 -10.75 9.66
N LEU A 329 7.25 -9.91 10.64
CA LEU A 329 6.42 -9.76 11.85
C LEU A 329 5.16 -8.92 11.61
N GLU A 330 5.09 -8.19 10.50
CA GLU A 330 4.05 -7.19 10.23
C GLU A 330 2.98 -7.68 9.24
N GLU A 331 3.05 -8.95 8.83
CA GLU A 331 2.22 -9.51 7.75
C GLU A 331 0.71 -9.27 7.96
N PHE A 332 0.27 -9.26 9.21
CA PHE A 332 -1.13 -9.05 9.58
C PHE A 332 -1.64 -7.62 9.33
N ARG A 333 -0.73 -6.64 9.23
CA ARG A 333 -1.04 -5.23 8.96
C ARG A 333 -1.08 -4.92 7.47
N ILE A 334 -0.37 -5.69 6.65
CA ILE A 334 -0.16 -5.40 5.22
C ILE A 334 -1.47 -5.55 4.43
N ALA A 335 -1.90 -4.48 3.77
CA ALA A 335 -3.00 -4.47 2.81
C ALA A 335 -2.68 -5.34 1.58
N ARG A 336 -3.68 -6.02 1.03
CA ARG A 336 -3.50 -6.92 -0.13
C ARG A 336 -3.69 -6.17 -1.44
N LEU A 337 -2.66 -6.24 -2.29
CA LEU A 337 -2.71 -5.72 -3.64
C LEU A 337 -3.74 -6.49 -4.47
N LYS A 338 -4.40 -5.77 -5.37
CA LYS A 338 -5.35 -6.31 -6.34
C LYS A 338 -4.81 -6.19 -7.76
N PRO A 339 -5.14 -7.13 -8.65
CA PRO A 339 -4.81 -6.98 -10.05
C PRO A 339 -5.62 -5.82 -10.64
N PHE A 340 -5.06 -5.16 -11.65
CA PHE A 340 -5.81 -4.20 -12.44
C PHE A 340 -6.96 -4.91 -13.17
N THR A 341 -8.14 -4.29 -13.18
CA THR A 341 -9.25 -4.76 -14.03
C THR A 341 -9.15 -4.12 -15.40
N THR A 342 -9.58 -4.81 -16.46
CA THR A 342 -9.57 -4.24 -17.82
C THR A 342 -10.39 -2.94 -17.90
N ALA A 343 -11.55 -2.92 -17.25
CA ALA A 343 -12.39 -1.72 -17.19
C ALA A 343 -11.71 -0.57 -16.44
N GLY A 344 -11.04 -0.86 -15.32
CA GLY A 344 -10.27 0.12 -14.57
C GLY A 344 -9.12 0.69 -15.39
N LEU A 345 -8.33 -0.18 -16.04
CA LEU A 345 -7.22 0.25 -16.90
C LEU A 345 -7.71 1.15 -18.05
N LEU A 346 -8.80 0.78 -18.74
CA LEU A 346 -9.35 1.60 -19.82
C LEU A 346 -9.83 2.97 -19.32
N ARG A 347 -10.46 3.02 -18.13
CA ARG A 347 -10.86 4.27 -17.49
C ARG A 347 -9.65 5.16 -17.19
N GLU A 348 -8.61 4.60 -16.56
CA GLU A 348 -7.41 5.35 -16.21
C GLU A 348 -6.65 5.85 -17.45
N CYS A 349 -6.53 5.03 -18.50
CA CYS A 349 -5.94 5.44 -19.77
C CYS A 349 -6.75 6.54 -20.46
N GLY A 350 -8.08 6.53 -20.34
CA GLY A 350 -8.94 7.59 -20.86
C GLY A 350 -8.79 8.91 -20.09
N TYR A 351 -8.46 8.86 -18.81
CA TYR A 351 -8.30 10.03 -17.95
C TYR A 351 -6.88 10.63 -18.01
N SER A 352 -5.84 9.78 -18.02
CA SER A 352 -4.44 10.20 -17.98
C SER A 352 -3.66 9.73 -19.21
N ARG A 353 -3.18 10.70 -19.99
CA ARG A 353 -2.28 10.44 -21.14
C ARG A 353 -0.99 9.74 -20.72
N GLY A 354 -0.45 10.05 -19.54
CA GLY A 354 0.76 9.40 -19.01
C GLY A 354 0.51 7.91 -18.72
N VAL A 355 -0.61 7.59 -18.08
CA VAL A 355 -1.01 6.19 -17.83
C VAL A 355 -1.24 5.44 -19.14
N ALA A 356 -1.86 6.07 -20.14
CA ALA A 356 -2.05 5.47 -21.46
C ALA A 356 -0.71 5.13 -22.14
N LYS A 357 0.26 6.05 -22.12
CA LYS A 357 1.61 5.82 -22.67
C LYS A 357 2.33 4.69 -21.94
N MET A 358 2.29 4.68 -20.61
CA MET A 358 2.88 3.60 -19.80
C MET A 358 2.21 2.26 -20.11
N GLY A 359 0.88 2.23 -20.27
CA GLY A 359 0.14 1.04 -20.68
C GLY A 359 0.60 0.48 -22.03
N ILE A 360 0.83 1.36 -23.02
CA ILE A 360 1.40 0.98 -24.32
C ILE A 360 2.85 0.45 -24.16
N ALA A 361 3.66 1.10 -23.33
CA ALA A 361 5.02 0.66 -23.05
C ALA A 361 5.03 -0.76 -22.44
N CYS A 362 4.15 -1.06 -21.48
CA CYS A 362 4.03 -2.39 -20.87
C CYS A 362 3.78 -3.53 -21.87
N ILE A 363 3.03 -3.27 -22.95
CA ILE A 363 2.67 -4.30 -23.94
C ILE A 363 3.64 -4.37 -25.12
N LYS A 364 4.45 -3.33 -25.36
CA LYS A 364 5.43 -3.28 -26.46
C LYS A 364 6.73 -3.99 -26.01
N PRO A 365 7.06 -5.19 -26.52
CA PRO A 365 8.20 -5.96 -25.99
C PRO A 365 9.56 -5.27 -26.15
N SER A 366 9.69 -4.39 -27.15
CA SER A 366 10.91 -3.60 -27.37
C SER A 366 11.04 -2.38 -26.46
N SER A 367 10.03 -2.03 -25.67
CA SER A 367 10.15 -0.95 -24.69
C SER A 367 11.02 -1.39 -23.51
N PHE A 368 11.73 -0.43 -22.91
CA PHE A 368 12.48 -0.69 -21.69
C PHE A 368 11.58 -1.04 -20.50
N PHE A 369 10.35 -0.53 -20.45
CA PHE A 369 9.41 -0.85 -19.38
C PHE A 369 9.03 -2.33 -19.41
N ALA A 370 8.66 -2.86 -20.58
CA ALA A 370 8.31 -4.25 -20.76
C ALA A 370 9.50 -5.19 -20.47
N GLN A 371 10.71 -4.81 -20.91
CA GLN A 371 11.93 -5.56 -20.61
C GLN A 371 12.27 -5.55 -19.12
N GLY A 372 12.11 -4.42 -18.44
CA GLY A 372 12.28 -4.30 -16.99
C GLY A 372 11.29 -5.18 -16.22
N LEU A 373 10.00 -5.18 -16.60
CA LEU A 373 9.01 -6.10 -16.03
C LEU A 373 9.36 -7.57 -16.28
N ALA A 374 9.95 -7.89 -17.43
CA ALA A 374 10.37 -9.25 -17.75
C ALA A 374 11.43 -9.79 -16.77
N ASN A 375 12.25 -8.94 -16.15
CA ASN A 375 13.22 -9.35 -15.14
C ASN A 375 12.58 -10.02 -13.90
N MET A 376 11.31 -9.70 -13.60
CA MET A 376 10.58 -10.23 -12.45
C MET A 376 9.46 -11.22 -12.84
N LYS A 377 9.31 -11.55 -14.13
CA LYS A 377 8.19 -12.36 -14.66
C LYS A 377 8.10 -13.77 -14.07
N LYS A 378 9.22 -14.35 -13.61
CA LYS A 378 9.24 -15.67 -12.94
C LYS A 378 8.54 -15.65 -11.57
N PHE A 379 8.45 -14.49 -10.93
CA PHE A 379 7.88 -14.35 -9.58
C PHE A 379 6.41 -13.96 -9.61
N GLY A 380 5.89 -13.51 -10.75
CA GLY A 380 4.47 -13.36 -10.98
C GLY A 380 4.13 -12.67 -12.30
N LYS A 381 2.84 -12.63 -12.61
CA LYS A 381 2.31 -12.13 -13.89
C LYS A 381 1.98 -10.64 -13.86
N ASP A 382 1.86 -10.06 -12.67
CA ASP A 382 1.53 -8.66 -12.43
C ASP A 382 2.08 -8.20 -11.07
N PHE A 383 1.81 -6.94 -10.70
CA PHE A 383 2.28 -6.36 -9.44
C PHE A 383 1.71 -7.02 -8.18
N THR A 384 0.68 -7.87 -8.28
CA THR A 384 0.23 -8.67 -7.13
C THR A 384 1.23 -9.74 -6.72
N MET A 385 2.31 -9.97 -7.49
CA MET A 385 3.45 -10.78 -7.04
C MET A 385 4.05 -10.26 -5.73
N PHE A 386 3.96 -8.95 -5.47
CA PHE A 386 4.37 -8.36 -4.20
C PHE A 386 3.40 -8.66 -3.05
N ASN A 387 2.33 -9.44 -3.28
CA ASN A 387 1.63 -10.12 -2.20
C ASN A 387 2.40 -11.35 -1.66
N ASN A 388 3.45 -11.81 -2.33
CA ASN A 388 4.35 -12.86 -1.83
C ASN A 388 5.29 -12.30 -0.73
N PRO A 389 5.25 -12.83 0.51
CA PRO A 389 6.18 -12.45 1.57
C PRO A 389 7.66 -12.60 1.18
N GLU A 390 8.03 -13.63 0.42
CA GLU A 390 9.43 -13.89 0.03
C GLU A 390 10.02 -12.76 -0.83
N LEU A 391 9.18 -12.09 -1.64
CA LEU A 391 9.62 -10.93 -2.41
C LEU A 391 9.70 -9.69 -1.54
N ARG A 392 8.75 -9.51 -0.61
CA ARG A 392 8.65 -8.29 0.22
C ARG A 392 9.76 -8.19 1.26
N ILE A 393 10.31 -9.31 1.72
CA ILE A 393 11.41 -9.30 2.68
C ILE A 393 12.73 -8.82 2.08
N LEU A 394 12.85 -8.81 0.75
CA LEU A 394 14.05 -8.31 0.07
C LEU A 394 14.16 -6.80 0.29
N GLY A 395 15.32 -6.33 0.76
CA GLY A 395 15.66 -4.91 0.95
C GLY A 395 15.81 -4.10 -0.34
N GLN A 396 15.04 -4.42 -1.37
CA GLN A 396 15.10 -3.81 -2.70
C GLN A 396 14.42 -2.44 -2.71
N THR A 397 15.24 -1.39 -2.68
CA THR A 397 14.84 0.02 -2.61
C THR A 397 14.22 0.57 -3.90
N ALA A 398 14.07 -0.24 -4.95
CA ALA A 398 13.36 0.15 -6.15
C ALA A 398 11.84 -0.06 -6.05
N VAL A 399 11.36 -1.00 -5.22
CA VAL A 399 9.96 -1.47 -5.28
C VAL A 399 9.39 -2.06 -3.98
N ASN A 400 10.21 -2.50 -3.02
CA ASN A 400 9.74 -3.35 -1.91
C ASN A 400 9.44 -2.66 -0.59
N GLY A 401 9.47 -1.32 -0.55
CA GLY A 401 9.05 -0.60 0.63
C GLY A 401 7.60 -0.93 1.01
N ILE A 402 7.34 -1.01 2.31
CA ILE A 402 6.00 -1.17 2.86
C ILE A 402 5.83 -0.19 4.01
N GLY A 403 4.77 0.61 3.98
CA GLY A 403 4.57 1.62 5.02
C GLY A 403 3.15 2.14 5.11
N THR A 404 2.89 2.89 6.18
CA THR A 404 1.70 3.75 6.29
C THR A 404 1.92 5.07 5.53
N ALA A 405 0.84 5.75 5.15
CA ALA A 405 0.95 7.12 4.62
C ALA A 405 1.59 8.07 5.64
N ARG A 406 1.22 7.93 6.93
CA ARG A 406 1.84 8.66 8.05
C ARG A 406 3.35 8.42 8.12
N GLY A 407 3.78 7.16 8.14
CA GLY A 407 5.19 6.80 8.21
C GLY A 407 5.98 7.39 7.05
N LEU A 408 5.44 7.31 5.83
CA LEU A 408 6.06 7.92 4.66
C LEU A 408 6.16 9.44 4.78
N ALA A 409 5.08 10.14 5.13
CA ALA A 409 5.11 11.59 5.29
C ALA A 409 6.09 11.99 6.41
N LYS A 410 6.08 11.29 7.55
CA LYS A 410 7.02 11.50 8.67
C LYS A 410 8.47 11.33 8.24
N ALA A 411 8.81 10.28 7.48
CA ALA A 411 10.18 10.06 7.04
C ALA A 411 10.71 11.19 6.15
N HIS A 412 9.86 11.72 5.28
CA HIS A 412 10.20 12.80 4.37
C HIS A 412 10.18 14.16 5.09
N GLN A 413 9.36 14.33 6.13
CA GLN A 413 9.41 15.47 7.03
C GLN A 413 10.72 15.50 7.84
N VAL A 414 11.15 14.34 8.36
CA VAL A 414 12.45 14.20 9.03
C VAL A 414 13.60 14.48 8.06
N PHE A 415 13.47 14.11 6.79
CA PHE A 415 14.47 14.52 5.79
C PHE A 415 14.50 16.03 5.57
N LEU A 416 13.33 16.67 5.47
CA LEU A 416 13.21 18.11 5.26
C LEU A 416 13.78 18.94 6.42
N GLU A 417 13.48 18.56 7.67
CA GLU A 417 13.77 19.39 8.86
C GLU A 417 14.69 18.74 9.90
N GLY A 418 14.86 17.42 9.87
CA GLY A 418 15.50 16.63 10.92
C GLY A 418 17.03 16.65 10.95
N ASN A 419 17.66 17.65 10.32
CA ASN A 419 19.12 17.80 10.22
C ASN A 419 19.84 16.54 9.69
N LEU A 420 19.21 15.78 8.80
CA LEU A 420 19.85 14.62 8.16
C LEU A 420 20.94 15.04 7.16
N ILE A 421 20.77 16.23 6.56
CA ILE A 421 21.72 16.88 5.66
C ILE A 421 21.78 18.38 5.96
N GLY A 422 22.87 19.03 5.59
CA GLY A 422 23.06 20.47 5.71
C GLY A 422 22.14 21.27 4.77
N LYS A 423 21.89 22.54 5.14
CA LYS A 423 21.00 23.44 4.41
C LYS A 423 21.43 23.66 2.96
N GLU A 424 22.73 23.82 2.71
CA GLU A 424 23.27 24.00 1.36
C GLU A 424 22.94 22.82 0.44
N LEU A 425 23.09 21.59 0.95
CA LEU A 425 22.74 20.40 0.18
C LEU A 425 21.22 20.28 -0.02
N MET A 426 20.42 20.63 0.99
CA MET A 426 18.96 20.67 0.87
C MET A 426 18.51 21.67 -0.20
N GLU A 427 19.08 22.87 -0.22
CA GLU A 427 18.80 23.90 -1.24
C GLU A 427 19.15 23.41 -2.64
N LYS A 428 20.32 22.77 -2.79
CA LYS A 428 20.74 22.15 -4.06
C LYS A 428 19.77 21.08 -4.54
N ILE A 429 19.39 20.15 -3.66
CA ILE A 429 18.45 19.04 -3.98
C ILE A 429 17.02 19.54 -4.18
N SER A 430 16.66 20.74 -3.71
CA SER A 430 15.31 21.29 -3.90
C SER A 430 14.99 21.65 -5.36
N THR A 431 15.97 21.59 -6.25
CA THR A 431 15.80 21.86 -7.68
C THR A 431 16.32 20.68 -8.54
N PRO A 432 15.65 20.36 -9.66
CA PRO A 432 16.08 19.26 -10.51
C PRO A 432 17.40 19.59 -11.20
N MET A 433 18.33 18.63 -11.23
CA MET A 433 19.54 18.73 -12.07
C MET A 433 19.21 18.57 -13.56
N PHE A 434 18.25 17.71 -13.88
CA PHE A 434 17.82 17.39 -15.24
C PHE A 434 16.34 17.78 -15.42
N PRO A 435 16.03 19.06 -15.68
CA PRO A 435 14.66 19.52 -15.84
C PRO A 435 14.07 19.11 -17.20
N TYR A 436 12.88 18.52 -17.18
CA TYR A 436 12.06 18.21 -18.35
C TYR A 436 12.72 17.34 -19.44
N GLU A 437 13.63 16.45 -19.07
CA GLU A 437 14.21 15.50 -20.01
C GLU A 437 13.21 14.39 -20.39
N PHE A 438 13.28 13.95 -21.65
CA PHE A 438 12.45 12.85 -22.11
C PHE A 438 12.93 11.52 -21.52
N ASP A 439 12.02 10.79 -20.89
CA ASP A 439 12.27 9.46 -20.37
C ASP A 439 11.90 8.38 -21.40
N GLU A 440 12.90 7.64 -21.89
CA GLU A 440 12.74 6.59 -22.91
C GLU A 440 11.94 5.37 -22.42
N THR A 441 11.76 5.22 -21.11
CA THR A 441 11.01 4.11 -20.49
C THR A 441 9.56 4.50 -20.21
N LEU A 442 9.32 5.72 -19.72
CA LEU A 442 7.98 6.22 -19.38
C LEU A 442 7.30 6.96 -20.55
N GLY A 443 8.06 7.42 -21.54
CA GLY A 443 7.55 8.08 -22.74
C GLY A 443 7.07 9.52 -22.53
N GLU A 444 7.61 10.21 -21.52
CA GLU A 444 7.22 11.56 -21.14
C GLU A 444 8.41 12.39 -20.63
N ASN A 445 8.26 13.71 -20.66
CA ASN A 445 9.27 14.63 -20.12
C ASN A 445 9.12 14.71 -18.61
N LEU A 446 10.19 14.39 -17.89
CA LEU A 446 10.24 14.39 -16.43
C LEU A 446 11.42 15.24 -15.95
N SER A 447 11.25 15.84 -14.78
CA SER A 447 12.35 16.52 -14.10
C SER A 447 12.92 15.57 -13.05
N LYS A 448 14.24 15.38 -13.05
CA LYS A 448 14.94 14.42 -12.18
C LYS A 448 16.25 14.99 -11.64
N GLY A 449 16.79 14.33 -10.63
CA GLY A 449 18.10 14.62 -10.08
C GLY A 449 18.25 14.15 -8.64
N PHE A 450 19.46 13.80 -8.23
CA PHE A 450 19.81 13.37 -6.87
C PHE A 450 18.99 12.17 -6.35
N GLY A 451 18.45 11.34 -7.26
CA GLY A 451 17.57 10.20 -6.93
C GLY A 451 16.08 10.55 -6.79
N TRP A 452 15.71 11.80 -7.06
CA TRP A 452 14.35 12.31 -6.94
C TRP A 452 13.70 12.57 -8.30
N MET A 453 12.36 12.57 -8.29
CA MET A 453 11.53 13.14 -9.32
C MET A 453 10.99 14.50 -8.86
N TYR A 454 10.80 15.43 -9.79
CA TYR A 454 10.42 16.81 -9.51
C TYR A 454 9.19 17.24 -10.30
N TRP A 455 8.38 18.08 -9.67
CA TRP A 455 7.18 18.68 -10.25
C TRP A 455 7.03 20.12 -9.75
N LYS A 456 6.37 20.97 -10.54
CA LYS A 456 5.92 22.26 -10.04
C LYS A 456 4.64 22.09 -9.22
N GLY A 457 4.62 22.67 -8.02
CA GLY A 457 3.42 22.80 -7.21
C GLY A 457 2.44 23.82 -7.79
N PRO A 458 1.20 23.90 -7.28
CA PRO A 458 0.23 24.90 -7.72
C PRO A 458 0.69 26.35 -7.56
N MET A 459 1.60 26.60 -6.62
CA MET A 459 2.20 27.92 -6.36
C MET A 459 3.47 28.19 -7.19
N GLY A 460 3.84 27.28 -8.09
CA GLY A 460 5.04 27.43 -8.92
C GLY A 460 6.37 27.06 -8.23
N SER A 461 6.34 26.69 -6.95
CA SER A 461 7.48 26.13 -6.21
C SER A 461 7.87 24.75 -6.78
N TRP A 462 9.16 24.39 -6.66
CA TRP A 462 9.59 23.02 -6.96
C TRP A 462 9.23 22.09 -5.81
N GLN A 463 8.62 20.96 -6.14
CA GLN A 463 8.35 19.84 -5.25
C GLN A 463 9.16 18.65 -5.72
N PHE A 464 9.72 17.88 -4.79
CA PHE A 464 10.44 16.67 -5.11
C PHE A 464 9.96 15.48 -4.29
N GLY A 465 10.20 14.27 -4.79
CA GLY A 465 9.71 13.06 -4.18
C GLY A 465 9.78 11.90 -5.14
N HIS A 466 8.85 10.95 -5.01
CA HIS A 466 8.76 9.83 -5.92
C HIS A 466 7.31 9.32 -6.02
N THR A 467 6.95 8.76 -7.16
CA THR A 467 5.66 8.07 -7.38
C THR A 467 5.82 6.56 -7.24
N GLY A 468 4.72 5.86 -6.98
CA GLY A 468 4.62 4.41 -6.96
C GLY A 468 3.53 3.96 -7.94
N VAL A 469 3.67 2.75 -8.48
CA VAL A 469 2.60 2.19 -9.32
C VAL A 469 1.33 2.04 -8.49
N GLY A 470 0.17 2.34 -9.09
CA GLY A 470 -1.12 2.34 -8.39
C GLY A 470 -1.55 3.71 -7.83
N GLY A 471 -0.89 4.80 -8.21
CA GLY A 471 -1.31 6.18 -7.88
C GLY A 471 -0.69 6.76 -6.60
N GLN A 472 0.18 5.98 -5.97
CA GLN A 472 0.90 6.35 -4.77
C GLN A 472 1.92 7.46 -5.06
N ASN A 473 2.06 8.45 -4.19
CA ASN A 473 3.03 9.52 -4.39
C ASN A 473 3.39 10.24 -3.09
N VAL A 474 4.68 10.42 -2.83
CA VAL A 474 5.18 11.33 -1.79
C VAL A 474 5.74 12.59 -2.42
N ARG A 475 5.50 13.75 -1.80
CA ARG A 475 6.08 15.04 -2.21
C ARG A 475 6.54 15.84 -1.00
N ILE A 476 7.69 16.48 -1.18
CA ILE A 476 8.28 17.48 -0.30
C ILE A 476 8.27 18.80 -1.07
N ASP A 477 7.81 19.87 -0.43
CA ASP A 477 7.84 21.24 -0.91
C ASP A 477 8.58 22.08 0.14
N PRO A 478 9.91 22.23 0.01
CA PRO A 478 10.73 22.89 1.01
C PRO A 478 10.38 24.36 1.21
N GLU A 479 10.09 25.07 0.11
CA GLU A 479 9.73 26.49 0.11
C GLU A 479 8.47 26.75 0.96
N ASN A 480 7.54 25.80 0.95
CA ASN A 480 6.29 25.89 1.68
C ASN A 480 6.24 24.97 2.90
N GLY A 481 7.36 24.40 3.35
CA GLY A 481 7.43 23.51 4.51
C GLY A 481 6.41 22.36 4.50
N LEU A 482 6.07 21.83 3.32
CA LEU A 482 4.95 20.89 3.17
C LEU A 482 5.45 19.51 2.74
N VAL A 483 5.00 18.47 3.44
CA VAL A 483 5.23 17.08 3.05
C VAL A 483 3.90 16.34 2.99
N ARG A 484 3.61 15.65 1.89
CA ARG A 484 2.35 14.89 1.72
C ARG A 484 2.56 13.53 1.08
N ARG A 485 1.70 12.57 1.43
CA ARG A 485 1.71 11.20 0.89
C ARG A 485 0.31 10.66 0.64
#